data_AF-A0A357YLH5-F1
#
_entry.id   AF-A0A357YLH5-F1
#
_cell.length_a   1.000
_cell.length_b   1.000
_cell.length_c   1.000
_cell.angle_alpha   90.00
_cell.angle_beta   90.00
_cell.angle_gamma   90.00
#
_symmetry.space_group_name_H-M   'P 1'
#
loop_
_entity.id
_entity.type
_entity.pdbx_description
1 polymer ?
#
loop_
_entity_poly.entity_id
_entity_poly.type
_entity_poly.pdbx_seq_one_letter_code
_entity_poly.pdbx_strand_id
1 'polypeptide(L)' 'MKELVISSKRLKKEVLIFVISFAIAFITNIFAIIKFKTPWYEIFTQIGYVLIITLSIYFVVIFVRFIIFLIKKMVQLFKK' A
#
# COMPACT_ATOMS: atom_id res chain seq x y z
N MET A 1 2.76 -12.31 -26.01
CA MET A 1 2.76 -11.70 -24.65
C MET A 1 1.74 -12.46 -23.83
N LYS A 2 2.14 -13.15 -22.75
CA LYS A 2 1.23 -13.97 -21.96
C LYS A 2 0.21 -13.06 -21.29
N GLU A 3 -1.08 -13.28 -21.59
CA GLU A 3 -2.17 -12.58 -20.92
C GLU A 3 -2.12 -12.95 -19.44
N LEU A 4 -1.58 -12.06 -18.61
CA LEU A 4 -1.89 -12.06 -17.20
C LEU A 4 -3.40 -11.81 -17.12
N VAL A 5 -4.20 -12.89 -17.02
CA VAL A 5 -5.66 -12.86 -16.87
C VAL A 5 -6.02 -12.33 -15.45
N ILE A 6 -5.45 -11.19 -15.08
CA ILE A 6 -5.91 -10.39 -13.96
C ILE A 6 -7.00 -9.51 -14.55
N SER A 7 -8.25 -9.76 -14.15
CA SER A 7 -9.38 -8.91 -14.53
C SER A 7 -9.01 -7.43 -14.32
N SER A 8 -9.27 -6.59 -15.32
CA SER A 8 -8.95 -5.16 -15.29
C SER A 8 -9.54 -4.45 -14.05
N LYS A 9 -10.64 -4.97 -13.50
CA LYS A 9 -11.25 -4.51 -12.24
C LYS A 9 -10.32 -4.73 -11.03
N ARG A 10 -9.66 -5.88 -10.95
CA ARG A 10 -8.73 -6.22 -9.87
C ARG A 10 -7.45 -5.39 -9.99
N LEU A 11 -6.92 -5.21 -11.19
CA LEU A 11 -5.75 -4.37 -11.42
C LEU A 11 -6.00 -2.91 -10.98
N LYS A 12 -7.13 -2.31 -11.40
CA LYS A 12 -7.51 -0.95 -10.98
C LYS A 12 -7.57 -0.81 -9.45
N LYS A 13 -8.09 -1.83 -8.76
CA LYS A 13 -8.17 -1.84 -7.30
C LYS A 13 -6.79 -1.93 -6.64
N GLU A 14 -5.89 -2.79 -7.14
CA GLU A 14 -4.54 -2.89 -6.59
C GLU A 14 -3.72 -1.63 -6.84
N VAL A 15 -3.84 -1.02 -8.03
CA VAL A 15 -3.23 0.29 -8.34
C VAL A 15 -3.76 1.37 -7.41
N LEU A 16 -5.07 1.43 -7.16
CA LEU A 16 -5.65 2.41 -6.24
C LEU A 16 -5.09 2.26 -4.82
N ILE A 17 -4.97 1.03 -4.31
CA ILE A 17 -4.40 0.77 -2.98
C ILE A 17 -2.94 1.18 -2.92
N PHE A 18 -2.17 0.89 -3.98
CA PHE A 18 -0.78 1.31 -4.07
C PHE A 18 -0.63 2.84 -4.08
N VAL A 19 -1.45 3.54 -4.87
CA VAL A 19 -1.47 5.01 -4.93
C VAL A 19 -1.84 5.63 -3.57
N ILE A 20 -2.84 5.07 -2.87
CA ILE A 20 -3.20 5.52 -1.53
C ILE A 20 -2.05 5.30 -0.54
N SER A 21 -1.38 4.14 -0.61
CA SER A 21 -0.23 3.84 0.24
C SER A 21 0.92 4.82 0.00
N PHE A 22 1.18 5.16 -1.27
CA PHE A 22 2.17 6.15 -1.65
C PHE A 22 1.82 7.55 -1.14
N ALA A 23 0.55 7.96 -1.29
CA ALA A 23 0.09 9.25 -0.78
C ALA A 23 0.28 9.37 0.74
N ILE A 24 -0.05 8.33 1.51
CA ILE A 24 0.15 8.30 2.97
C ILE A 24 1.64 8.41 3.31
N ALA A 25 2.51 7.65 2.64
CA ALA A 25 3.95 7.69 2.87
C ALA A 25 4.54 9.08 2.55
N PHE A 26 4.10 9.68 1.44
CA PHE A 26 4.54 11.01 1.00
C PHE A 26 4.07 12.12 1.95
N ILE A 27 2.82 12.09 2.40
CA ILE A 27 2.30 13.04 3.41
C ILE A 27 3.09 12.89 4.71
N THR A 28 3.40 11.66 5.12
CA THR A 28 4.21 11.38 6.31
C THR A 28 5.61 11.98 6.17
N ASN A 29 6.21 11.90 4.98
CA ASN A 29 7.50 12.50 4.68
C ASN A 29 7.46 14.03 4.79
N ILE A 30 6.47 14.68 4.18
CA ILE A 30 6.27 16.14 4.30
C ILE A 30 6.05 16.54 5.77
N PHE A 31 5.24 15.77 6.51
CA PHE A 31 4.99 16.02 7.92
C PHE A 31 6.27 15.95 8.76
N ALA A 32 7.16 15.00 8.48
CA ALA A 32 8.46 14.91 9.13
C ALA A 32 9.31 16.16 8.87
N ILE A 33 9.36 16.64 7.62
CA ILE A 33 10.12 17.84 7.25
C ILE A 33 9.60 19.07 8.01
N ILE A 34 8.28 19.25 8.07
CA ILE A 34 7.66 20.36 8.81
C ILE A 34 7.93 20.25 10.31
N LYS A 35 7.74 19.06 10.90
CA LYS A 35 7.87 18.84 12.35
C LYS A 35 9.31 18.96 12.84
N PHE A 36 10.26 18.41 12.09
CA PHE A 36 11.68 18.40 12.44
C PHE A 36 12.46 19.56 11.82
N LYS A 37 11.78 20.47 11.10
CA LYS A 37 12.35 21.64 10.44
C LYS A 37 13.55 21.29 9.56
N THR A 38 13.48 20.16 8.86
CA THR A 38 14.57 19.74 7.97
C THR A 38 14.53 20.51 6.64
N PRO A 39 15.62 20.54 5.87
CA PRO A 39 15.66 21.23 4.58
C PRO A 39 14.64 20.70 3.57
N TRP A 40 14.00 21.60 2.82
CA TRP A 40 12.98 21.24 1.81
C TRP A 40 13.46 20.30 0.70
N TYR A 41 14.76 20.28 0.40
CA TYR A 41 15.31 19.36 -0.61
C TYR A 41 15.25 17.89 -0.13
N GLU A 42 15.01 17.65 1.17
CA GLU A 42 14.81 16.31 1.72
C GLU A 42 13.57 15.60 1.15
N ILE A 43 12.59 16.35 0.64
CA ILE A 43 11.44 15.78 -0.10
C ILE A 43 11.94 14.88 -1.24
N PHE A 44 13.01 15.29 -1.92
CA PHE A 44 13.55 14.56 -3.07
C PHE A 44 14.61 13.54 -2.65
N THR A 45 15.50 13.88 -1.73
CA THR A 45 16.58 12.97 -1.31
C THR A 45 16.06 11.79 -0.49
N GLN A 46 14.91 11.93 0.18
CA GLN A 46 14.27 10.85 0.93
C GLN A 46 13.29 10.01 0.10
N ILE A 47 13.22 10.20 -1.23
CA ILE A 47 12.30 9.45 -2.09
C ILE A 47 12.46 7.92 -1.96
N GLY A 48 13.69 7.44 -1.74
CA GLY A 48 13.95 6.02 -1.48
C GLY A 48 13.26 5.51 -0.21
N TYR A 49 13.27 6.29 0.87
CA TYR A 49 12.55 5.97 2.10
C TYR A 49 11.04 6.01 1.90
N VAL A 50 10.53 7.00 1.15
CA VAL A 50 9.10 7.08 0.82
C VAL A 50 8.64 5.82 0.08
N LEU A 51 9.44 5.31 -0.87
CA LEU A 51 9.13 4.08 -1.59
C LEU A 51 9.14 2.85 -0.67
N ILE A 52 10.11 2.74 0.24
CA ILE A 52 10.18 1.63 1.22
C ILE A 52 8.97 1.65 2.16
N ILE A 53 8.61 2.83 2.67
CA ILE A 53 7.44 3.00 3.54
C ILE A 53 6.15 2.67 2.77
N THR A 54 6.04 3.13 1.52
CA THR A 54 4.91 2.82 0.62
C THR A 54 4.73 1.31 0.47
N LEU A 55 5.82 0.61 0.15
CA LEU A 55 5.82 -0.85 0.02
C LEU A 55 5.42 -1.52 1.34
N SER A 56 5.96 -1.05 2.46
CA SER A 56 5.64 -1.58 3.78
C SER A 56 4.14 -1.45 4.10
N ILE A 57 3.55 -0.26 3.88
CA ILE A 57 2.11 -0.02 4.05
C ILE A 57 1.30 -0.93 3.12
N TYR A 58 1.69 -1.01 1.84
CA TYR A 58 1.02 -1.85 0.85
C TYR A 58 1.00 -3.33 1.26
N PHE A 59 2.13 -3.85 1.74
CA PHE A 59 2.24 -5.23 2.24
C PHE A 59 1.35 -5.46 3.46
N VAL A 60 1.30 -4.53 4.41
CA VAL A 60 0.40 -4.62 5.58
C VAL A 60 -1.06 -4.68 5.13
N VAL A 61 -1.47 -3.82 4.19
CA VAL A 61 -2.84 -3.80 3.66
C VAL A 61 -3.20 -5.13 2.97
N ILE A 62 -2.30 -5.67 2.16
CA ILE A 62 -2.50 -6.99 1.54
C ILE A 62 -2.61 -8.08 2.60
N PHE A 63 -1.73 -8.07 3.60
CA PHE A 63 -1.70 -9.07 4.65
C PHE A 63 -3.00 -9.09 5.46
N VAL A 64 -3.53 -7.93 5.85
CA VAL A 64 -4.84 -7.81 6.52
C VAL A 64 -5.96 -8.35 5.62
N ARG A 65 -5.97 -8.00 4.33
CA ARG A 65 -6.96 -8.52 3.38
C ARG A 65 -6.88 -10.04 3.23
N PHE A 66 -5.67 -10.60 3.25
CA PHE A 66 -5.44 -12.04 3.18
C PHE A 66 -6.00 -12.76 4.41
N ILE A 67 -5.76 -12.23 5.61
CA ILE A 67 -6.34 -12.75 6.86
C ILE A 67 -7.87 -12.74 6.81
N ILE A 68 -8.48 -11.62 6.41
CA ILE A 68 -9.95 -11.51 6.28
C ILE A 68 -10.49 -12.53 5.29
N PHE A 69 -9.79 -12.76 4.18
CA PHE A 69 -10.17 -13.78 3.21
C PHE A 69 -10.12 -15.19 3.80
N LEU A 70 -9.06 -15.53 4.55
CA LEU A 70 -8.95 -16.82 5.23
C LEU A 70 -10.08 -17.03 6.24
N ILE A 71 -10.37 -16.04 7.09
CA ILE A 71 -11.45 -16.11 8.08
C ILE A 71 -12.80 -16.33 7.38
N LYS A 72 -13.11 -15.56 6.34
CA LYS A 72 -14.36 -15.71 5.57
C LYS A 72 -14.47 -17.10 4.95
N LYS A 73 -13.38 -17.62 4.38
CA LYS A 73 -13.34 -18.95 3.78
C LYS A 73 -13.59 -20.03 4.83
N MET A 74 -13.00 -19.92 6.02
CA MET A 74 -13.25 -20.85 7.12
C MET A 74 -14.70 -20.80 7.60
N VAL A 75 -15.26 -19.62 7.83
CA VAL A 75 -16.66 -19.46 8.26
C VAL A 75 -17.64 -20.05 7.23
N GLN A 76 -17.35 -19.88 5.94
CA GLN A 76 -18.16 -20.49 4.88
C GLN A 76 -18.07 -22.02 4.87
N LEU A 77 -16.89 -22.58 5.17
CA LEU A 77 -16.69 -24.02 5.27
C LEU A 77 -17.48 -24.63 6.43
N PHE A 78 -17.54 -23.93 7.57
CA PHE A 78 -18.30 -24.37 8.76
C PHE A 78 -19.82 -24.20 8.64
N LYS A 79 -20.30 -23.33 7.75
CA LYS A 79 -21.73 -23.14 7.47
C LYS A 79 -22.29 -24.14 6.45
N LYS A 80 -21.44 -24.94 5.82
CA LYS A 80 -21.80 -25.97 4.85
C LYS A 80 -21.84 -27.33 5.52
#